data_AF-A0A969DZA5-F1
#
_entry.id   AF-A0A969DZA5-F1
#
_cell.length_a   1.000
_cell.length_b   1.000
_cell.length_c   1.000
_cell.angle_alpha   90.00
_cell.angle_beta   90.00
_cell.angle_gamma   90.00
#
_symmetry.space_group_name_H-M   'P 1'
#
loop_
_entity.id
_entity.type
_entity.pdbx_description
1 polymer ?
#
loop_
_entity_poly.entity_id
_entity_poly.type
_entity_poly.pdbx_seq_one_letter_code
_entity_poly.pdbx_strand_id
1 'polypeptide(L)'
;MDAEKQRVLGFFIEGAREHLDTIERGLLNLQAAMADPEQVNELFRAAHSVKGDAAMLSLNGIHKVAHRLEDCFKLLQEHPVRIDQQVESLFLRGFDTLHELVEKLQLGESDSEGDAQRVISEVEPVFQQLLDYLRHLSGKGGKAIPPDFENKVTATLKQMLPLFRAEDNPAGRQKLVLRCDQLAQLDPGVEAWQTLTMLSKRALLNSKASYRELAPVLVKEIKNASMLIVANKGHEVAPSSALLGLAGPAPAPAVPPAAALPQDPKDLAKLLIRQLDRKQLITLAQILVRYIKQAGA
;
A
#
# COMPACT_ATOMS: atom_id res chain seq x y z
N MET A 1 5.16 -46.23 24.87
CA MET A 1 5.77 -44.95 24.41
C MET A 1 5.03 -44.39 23.21
N ASP A 2 4.61 -45.20 22.23
CA ASP A 2 3.92 -44.68 21.04
C ASP A 2 2.52 -44.11 21.28
N ALA A 3 1.72 -44.73 22.16
CA ALA A 3 0.36 -44.25 22.45
C ALA A 3 0.32 -42.88 23.16
N GLU A 4 1.31 -42.58 23.99
CA GLU A 4 1.41 -41.29 24.68
C GLU A 4 1.87 -40.19 23.71
N LYS A 5 2.87 -40.47 22.88
CA LYS A 5 3.31 -39.59 21.80
C LYS A 5 2.18 -39.29 20.81
N GLN A 6 1.39 -40.30 20.44
CA GLN A 6 0.23 -40.13 19.56
C GLN A 6 -0.85 -39.23 20.18
N ARG A 7 -1.08 -39.34 21.50
CA ARG A 7 -2.03 -38.47 22.22
C ARG A 7 -1.55 -37.01 22.24
N VAL A 8 -0.28 -36.79 22.56
CA VAL A 8 0.30 -35.43 22.58
C VAL A 8 0.24 -34.78 21.19
N LEU A 9 0.57 -35.54 20.13
CA LEU A 9 0.42 -35.08 18.75
C LEU A 9 -1.05 -34.77 18.41
N GLY A 10 -1.99 -35.59 18.87
CA GLY A 10 -3.43 -35.34 18.69
C GLY A 10 -3.87 -33.99 19.29
N PHE A 11 -3.46 -33.69 20.51
CA PHE A 11 -3.77 -32.39 21.15
C PHE A 11 -3.14 -31.21 20.41
N PHE A 12 -1.91 -31.38 19.91
CA PHE A 12 -1.27 -30.36 19.08
C PHE A 12 -2.05 -30.11 17.79
N ILE A 13 -2.44 -31.16 17.07
CA ILE A 13 -3.20 -31.00 15.81
C ILE A 13 -4.53 -30.28 16.07
N GLU A 14 -5.24 -30.64 17.14
CA GLU A 14 -6.49 -30.00 17.52
C GLU A 14 -6.29 -28.50 17.79
N GLY A 15 -5.34 -28.13 18.66
CA GLY A 15 -5.04 -26.72 18.95
C GLY A 15 -4.50 -25.94 17.76
N ALA A 16 -3.65 -26.56 16.94
CA ALA A 16 -3.12 -25.95 15.73
C ALA A 16 -4.24 -25.63 14.73
N ARG A 17 -5.26 -26.48 14.61
CA ARG A 17 -6.42 -26.24 13.75
C ARG A 17 -7.26 -25.07 14.24
N GLU A 18 -7.49 -24.92 15.55
CA GLU A 18 -8.19 -23.75 16.08
C GLU A 18 -7.46 -22.44 15.73
N HIS A 19 -6.13 -22.44 15.83
CA HIS A 19 -5.31 -21.30 15.44
C HIS A 19 -5.30 -21.05 13.93
N LEU A 20 -5.24 -22.12 13.12
CA LEU A 20 -5.35 -22.00 11.67
C LEU A 20 -6.69 -21.41 11.25
N ASP A 21 -7.81 -21.83 11.85
CA ASP A 21 -9.14 -21.28 11.57
C ASP A 21 -9.20 -19.77 11.89
N THR A 22 -8.57 -19.34 12.99
CA THR A 22 -8.44 -17.91 13.33
C THR A 22 -7.61 -17.16 12.29
N ILE A 23 -6.48 -17.73 11.87
CA ILE A 23 -5.63 -17.13 10.84
C ILE A 23 -6.39 -17.02 9.52
N GLU A 24 -7.04 -18.09 9.06
CA GLU A 24 -7.81 -18.13 7.82
C GLU A 24 -8.89 -17.04 7.79
N ARG A 25 -9.72 -16.96 8.83
CA ARG A 25 -10.79 -15.95 8.93
C ARG A 25 -10.24 -14.53 8.86
N GLY A 26 -9.13 -14.27 9.55
CA GLY A 26 -8.51 -12.96 9.52
C GLY A 26 -7.83 -12.66 8.18
N LEU A 27 -7.25 -13.65 7.50
CA LEU A 27 -6.68 -13.47 6.16
C LEU A 27 -7.76 -13.24 5.08
N LEU A 28 -8.91 -13.92 5.17
CA LEU A 28 -10.04 -13.70 4.26
C LEU A 28 -10.62 -12.28 4.34
N ASN A 29 -10.42 -11.60 5.48
CA ASN A 29 -10.81 -10.20 5.69
C ASN A 29 -9.61 -9.35 6.16
N LEU A 30 -8.43 -9.58 5.59
CA LEU A 30 -7.17 -9.04 6.10
C LEU A 30 -7.19 -7.52 6.28
N GLN A 31 -7.80 -6.79 5.35
CA GLN A 31 -7.92 -5.35 5.46
C GLN A 31 -8.74 -4.91 6.70
N ALA A 32 -9.87 -5.56 6.96
CA ALA A 32 -10.69 -5.24 8.12
C ALA A 32 -9.96 -5.63 9.42
N ALA A 33 -9.30 -6.78 9.42
CA ALA A 33 -8.45 -7.21 10.54
C ALA A 33 -7.32 -6.20 10.81
N MET A 34 -6.67 -5.67 9.77
CA MET A 34 -5.61 -4.67 9.90
C MET A 34 -6.09 -3.27 10.32
N ALA A 35 -7.39 -2.98 10.20
CA ALA A 35 -7.99 -1.75 10.70
C ALA A 35 -8.29 -1.80 12.22
N ASP A 36 -8.26 -3.00 12.81
CA ASP A 36 -8.58 -3.25 14.21
C ASP A 36 -7.36 -3.83 14.95
N PRO A 37 -6.71 -3.06 15.84
CA PRO A 37 -5.53 -3.53 16.58
C PRO A 37 -5.76 -4.84 17.34
N GLU A 38 -6.99 -5.13 17.79
CA GLU A 38 -7.29 -6.39 18.49
C GLU A 38 -7.24 -7.59 17.54
N GLN A 39 -7.76 -7.45 16.32
CA GLN A 39 -7.74 -8.53 15.32
C GLN A 39 -6.33 -8.80 14.80
N VAL A 40 -5.51 -7.77 14.58
CA VAL A 40 -4.08 -7.97 14.25
C VAL A 40 -3.35 -8.71 15.37
N ASN A 41 -3.64 -8.35 16.62
CA ASN A 41 -3.06 -9.02 17.79
C ASN A 41 -3.51 -10.48 17.89
N GLU A 42 -4.76 -10.78 17.54
CA GLU A 42 -5.30 -12.13 17.53
C GLU A 42 -4.56 -13.01 16.50
N LEU A 43 -4.37 -12.50 15.28
CA LEU A 43 -3.60 -13.16 14.22
C LEU A 43 -2.15 -13.43 14.63
N PHE A 44 -1.49 -12.42 15.21
CA PHE A 44 -0.14 -12.56 15.74
C PHE A 44 -0.08 -13.65 16.83
N ARG A 45 -1.03 -13.66 17.78
CA ARG A 45 -1.07 -14.65 18.87
C ARG A 45 -1.34 -16.05 18.36
N ALA A 46 -2.24 -16.22 17.39
CA ALA A 46 -2.52 -17.53 16.79
C ALA A 46 -1.27 -18.12 16.13
N ALA A 47 -0.55 -17.33 15.31
CA ALA A 47 0.72 -17.76 14.72
C ALA A 47 1.79 -18.06 15.78
N HIS A 48 1.89 -17.23 16.82
CA HIS A 48 2.83 -17.41 17.92
C HIS A 48 2.59 -18.69 18.71
N SER A 49 1.33 -19.04 18.99
CA SER A 49 0.96 -20.29 19.67
C SER A 49 1.34 -21.51 18.84
N VAL A 50 0.98 -21.54 17.55
CA VAL A 50 1.37 -22.66 16.65
C VAL A 50 2.88 -22.83 16.59
N LYS A 51 3.63 -21.72 16.50
CA LYS A 51 5.10 -21.75 16.56
C LYS A 51 5.59 -22.38 17.87
N GLY A 52 5.08 -21.91 19.00
CA GLY A 52 5.49 -22.39 20.33
C GLY A 52 5.24 -23.88 20.51
N ASP A 53 4.03 -24.34 20.18
CA ASP A 53 3.63 -25.73 20.36
C ASP A 53 4.39 -26.65 19.40
N ALA A 54 4.61 -26.23 18.16
CA ALA A 54 5.40 -26.98 17.18
C ALA A 54 6.86 -27.11 17.62
N ALA A 55 7.45 -26.08 18.23
CA ALA A 55 8.81 -26.13 18.77
C ALA A 55 8.93 -27.17 19.90
N MET A 56 7.94 -27.24 20.80
CA MET A 56 7.94 -28.22 21.90
C MET A 56 7.93 -29.66 21.40
N LEU A 57 7.30 -29.91 20.24
CA LEU A 57 7.20 -31.23 19.63
C LEU A 57 8.26 -31.51 18.55
N SER A 58 9.21 -30.59 18.36
CA SER A 58 10.24 -30.67 17.32
C SER A 58 9.67 -30.81 15.89
N LEU A 59 8.49 -30.21 15.66
CA LEU A 59 7.84 -30.13 14.35
C LEU A 59 8.44 -28.94 13.58
N ASN A 60 9.64 -29.15 13.05
CA ASN A 60 10.49 -28.11 12.48
C ASN A 60 9.87 -27.39 11.28
N GLY A 61 9.14 -28.10 10.41
CA GLY A 61 8.49 -27.49 9.25
C GLY A 61 7.43 -26.51 9.70
N ILE A 62 6.52 -26.96 10.57
CA ILE A 62 5.41 -26.17 11.11
C ILE A 62 5.95 -24.98 11.91
N HIS A 63 6.93 -25.21 12.80
CA HIS A 63 7.56 -24.17 13.60
C HIS A 63 8.11 -23.03 12.73
N LYS A 64 8.87 -23.37 11.68
CA LYS A 64 9.51 -22.36 10.83
C LYS A 64 8.49 -21.56 10.01
N VAL A 65 7.47 -22.21 9.44
CA VAL A 65 6.42 -21.49 8.67
C VAL A 65 5.58 -20.60 9.59
N ALA A 66 5.19 -21.10 10.77
CA ALA A 66 4.45 -20.31 11.76
C ALA A 66 5.24 -19.08 12.24
N HIS A 67 6.55 -19.24 12.44
CA HIS A 67 7.43 -18.13 12.80
C HIS A 67 7.49 -17.05 11.71
N ARG A 68 7.53 -17.45 10.42
CA ARG A 68 7.50 -16.47 9.32
C ARG A 68 6.17 -15.71 9.22
N LEU A 69 5.05 -16.38 9.45
CA LEU A 69 3.74 -15.71 9.54
C LEU A 69 3.70 -14.73 10.72
N GLU A 70 4.20 -15.15 11.89
CA GLU A 70 4.31 -14.29 13.07
C GLU A 70 5.13 -13.03 12.79
N ASP A 71 6.30 -13.16 12.14
CA ASP A 71 7.15 -12.02 11.75
C ASP A 71 6.39 -11.03 10.85
N CYS A 72 5.60 -11.54 9.90
CA CYS A 72 4.82 -10.71 8.99
C CYS A 72 3.67 -9.98 9.72
N PHE A 73 2.95 -10.66 10.61
CA PHE A 73 1.91 -10.03 11.43
C PHE A 73 2.48 -9.01 12.41
N LYS A 74 3.64 -9.29 13.00
CA LYS A 74 4.35 -8.36 13.86
C LYS A 74 4.73 -7.09 13.10
N LEU A 75 5.21 -7.22 11.86
CA LEU A 75 5.53 -6.05 11.03
C LEU A 75 4.29 -5.19 10.77
N LEU A 76 3.13 -5.80 10.53
CA LEU A 76 1.86 -5.08 10.34
C LEU A 76 1.37 -4.41 11.64
N GLN A 77 1.61 -5.03 12.79
CA GLN A 77 1.30 -4.47 14.11
C GLN A 77 2.16 -3.22 14.40
N GLU A 78 3.47 -3.28 14.11
CA GLU A 78 4.42 -2.19 14.33
C GLU A 78 4.27 -1.08 13.29
N HIS A 79 3.94 -1.45 12.05
CA HIS A 79 3.83 -0.55 10.91
C HIS A 79 2.56 -0.84 10.10
N PRO A 80 1.40 -0.29 10.53
CA PRO A 80 0.15 -0.46 9.79
C PRO A 80 0.23 0.11 8.38
N VAL A 81 0.03 -0.75 7.39
CA VAL A 81 -0.02 -0.39 5.97
C VAL A 81 -1.38 -0.68 5.39
N ARG A 82 -1.67 -0.02 4.27
CA ARG A 82 -2.83 -0.38 3.47
C ARG A 82 -2.62 -1.77 2.84
N ILE A 83 -3.51 -2.70 3.14
CA ILE A 83 -3.47 -4.06 2.60
C ILE A 83 -3.96 -4.05 1.17
N ASP A 84 -3.18 -4.68 0.28
CA ASP A 84 -3.59 -4.93 -1.09
C ASP A 84 -3.63 -6.40 -1.48
N GLN A 85 -4.11 -6.66 -2.71
CA GLN A 85 -4.26 -8.02 -3.22
C GLN A 85 -2.93 -8.77 -3.26
N GLN A 86 -1.80 -8.07 -3.44
CA GLN A 86 -0.48 -8.69 -3.42
C GLN A 86 -0.12 -9.13 -2.00
N VAL A 87 -0.38 -8.30 -0.98
CA VAL A 87 -0.21 -8.68 0.43
C VAL A 87 -1.07 -9.89 0.77
N GLU A 88 -2.37 -9.84 0.46
CA GLU A 88 -3.32 -10.94 0.73
C GLU A 88 -2.87 -12.24 0.07
N SER A 89 -2.52 -12.20 -1.22
CA SER A 89 -2.08 -13.38 -1.96
C SER A 89 -0.80 -14.00 -1.38
N LEU A 90 0.15 -13.18 -0.94
CA LEU A 90 1.40 -13.68 -0.34
C LEU A 90 1.16 -14.28 1.05
N PHE A 91 0.30 -13.67 1.88
CA PHE A 91 -0.09 -14.26 3.16
C PHE A 91 -0.81 -15.59 3.00
N LEU A 92 -1.79 -15.68 2.08
CA LEU A 92 -2.54 -16.90 1.81
C LEU A 92 -1.61 -18.03 1.38
N ARG A 93 -0.63 -17.77 0.50
CA ARG A 93 0.36 -18.79 0.12
C ARG A 93 1.20 -19.31 1.30
N GLY A 94 1.57 -18.42 2.24
CA GLY A 94 2.26 -18.81 3.46
C GLY A 94 1.38 -19.62 4.40
N PHE A 95 0.10 -19.23 4.53
CA PHE A 95 -0.91 -19.95 5.31
C PHE A 95 -1.22 -21.33 4.73
N ASP A 96 -1.45 -21.45 3.42
CA ASP A 96 -1.73 -22.71 2.73
C ASP A 96 -0.61 -23.74 3.01
N THR A 97 0.65 -23.27 3.03
CA THR A 97 1.81 -24.10 3.38
C THR A 97 1.73 -24.60 4.82
N LEU A 98 1.37 -23.73 5.77
CA LEU A 98 1.22 -24.10 7.19
C LEU A 98 0.07 -25.10 7.38
N HIS A 99 -1.06 -24.86 6.72
CA HIS A 99 -2.24 -25.71 6.75
C HIS A 99 -1.91 -27.12 6.21
N GLU A 100 -1.27 -27.21 5.04
CA GLU A 100 -0.88 -28.48 4.43
C GLU A 100 0.07 -29.29 5.34
N LEU A 101 1.01 -28.64 6.03
CA LEU A 101 1.89 -29.30 6.98
C LEU A 101 1.12 -29.91 8.16
N VAL A 102 0.12 -29.20 8.70
CA VAL A 102 -0.72 -29.72 9.79
C VAL A 102 -1.62 -30.85 9.30
N GLU A 103 -2.16 -30.77 8.09
CA GLU A 103 -2.95 -31.86 7.48
C GLU A 103 -2.11 -33.13 7.26
N LYS A 104 -0.89 -33.01 6.74
CA LYS A 104 0.03 -34.15 6.57
C LYS A 104 0.31 -34.83 7.90
N LEU A 105 0.52 -34.05 8.96
CA LEU A 105 0.71 -34.58 10.30
C LEU A 105 -0.52 -35.35 10.80
N GLN A 106 -1.73 -34.87 10.49
CA GLN A 106 -2.99 -35.55 10.79
C GLN A 106 -3.14 -36.90 10.04
N LEU A 107 -2.64 -36.98 8.82
CA LEU A 107 -2.60 -38.22 8.02
C LEU A 107 -1.53 -39.22 8.51
N GLY A 108 -0.74 -38.85 9.53
CA GLY A 108 0.30 -39.69 10.11
C GLY A 108 1.64 -39.60 9.38
N GLU A 109 1.81 -38.64 8.47
CA GLU A 109 3.10 -38.37 7.86
C GLU A 109 4.05 -37.73 8.88
N SER A 110 5.35 -38.05 8.79
CA SER A 110 6.34 -37.45 9.69
C SER A 110 6.84 -36.12 9.15
N ASP A 111 6.94 -35.12 10.01
CA ASP A 111 7.68 -33.88 9.74
C ASP A 111 9.18 -34.13 9.84
N SER A 112 9.72 -34.86 8.86
CA SER A 112 11.15 -35.18 8.82
C SER A 112 11.96 -33.92 8.56
N GLU A 113 13.21 -33.88 9.02
CA GLU A 113 14.08 -32.72 8.81
C GLU A 113 14.30 -32.43 7.31
N GLY A 114 14.32 -33.48 6.46
CA GLY A 114 14.42 -33.33 5.01
C GLY A 114 13.16 -32.74 4.37
N ASP A 115 11.97 -33.11 4.87
CA ASP A 115 10.70 -32.54 4.40
C ASP A 115 10.55 -31.09 4.84
N ALA A 116 10.85 -30.81 6.11
CA ALA A 116 10.86 -29.45 6.65
C ALA A 116 11.81 -28.55 5.85
N GLN A 117 13.02 -29.02 5.52
CA GLN A 117 13.98 -28.23 4.75
C GLN A 117 13.49 -27.95 3.32
N ARG A 118 12.82 -28.92 2.68
CA ARG A 118 12.24 -28.76 1.35
C ARG A 118 11.12 -27.72 1.35
N VAL A 119 10.14 -27.88 2.24
CA VAL A 119 9.00 -26.96 2.35
C VAL A 119 9.47 -25.54 2.62
N ILE A 120 10.46 -25.38 3.50
CA ILE A 120 11.03 -24.06 3.78
C ILE A 120 11.75 -23.47 2.57
N SER A 121 12.52 -24.25 1.82
CA SER A 121 13.16 -23.76 0.60
C SER A 121 12.16 -23.28 -0.46
N GLU A 122 10.96 -23.84 -0.47
CA GLU A 122 9.89 -23.49 -1.42
C GLU A 122 9.12 -22.24 -0.99
N VAL A 123 8.82 -22.08 0.31
CA VAL A 123 8.00 -20.98 0.82
C VAL A 123 8.80 -19.74 1.26
N GLU A 124 10.07 -19.88 1.63
CA GLU A 124 10.91 -18.76 2.08
C GLU A 124 10.95 -17.58 1.08
N PRO A 125 11.05 -17.79 -0.25
CA PRO A 125 10.98 -16.69 -1.21
C PRO A 125 9.66 -15.91 -1.15
N VAL A 126 8.55 -16.57 -0.81
CA VAL A 126 7.22 -15.94 -0.65
C VAL A 126 7.22 -15.00 0.54
N PHE A 127 7.73 -15.47 1.69
CA PHE A 127 7.84 -14.63 2.89
C PHE A 127 8.82 -13.47 2.70
N GLN A 128 9.94 -13.70 2.01
CA GLN A 128 10.88 -12.62 1.69
C GLN A 128 10.21 -11.56 0.81
N GLN A 129 9.49 -11.99 -0.24
CA GLN A 129 8.72 -11.08 -1.09
C GLN A 129 7.67 -10.30 -0.30
N LEU A 130 6.96 -10.95 0.62
CA LEU A 130 5.96 -10.33 1.48
C LEU A 130 6.59 -9.25 2.37
N LEU A 131 7.64 -9.60 3.11
CA LEU A 131 8.32 -8.68 4.03
C LEU A 131 8.90 -7.46 3.29
N ASP A 132 9.52 -7.67 2.14
CA ASP A 132 10.07 -6.57 1.34
C ASP A 132 8.98 -5.66 0.80
N TYR A 133 7.85 -6.23 0.38
CA TYR A 133 6.70 -5.46 -0.06
C TYR A 133 6.06 -4.66 1.08
N LEU A 134 5.86 -5.26 2.25
CA LEU A 134 5.35 -4.58 3.45
C LEU A 134 6.27 -3.43 3.89
N ARG A 135 7.59 -3.64 3.87
CA ARG A 135 8.58 -2.57 4.15
C ARG A 135 8.51 -1.46 3.11
N HIS A 136 8.32 -1.79 1.84
CA HIS A 136 8.15 -0.82 0.78
C HIS A 136 6.91 0.06 1.00
N LEU A 137 5.78 -0.55 1.34
CA LEU A 137 4.54 0.15 1.66
C LEU A 137 4.70 1.08 2.87
N SER A 138 5.39 0.62 3.92
CA SER A 138 5.70 1.43 5.10
C SER A 138 6.59 2.65 4.76
N GLY A 139 7.62 2.46 3.92
CA GLY A 139 8.58 3.51 3.56
C GLY A 139 8.07 4.58 2.57
N LYS A 140 7.12 4.25 1.69
CA LYS A 140 6.54 5.20 0.71
C LYS A 140 5.35 6.02 1.24
N GLY A 141 5.05 5.94 2.54
CA GLY A 141 3.87 6.61 3.09
C GLY A 141 2.55 5.91 2.75
N GLY A 142 2.60 4.61 2.41
CA GLY A 142 1.44 3.72 2.33
C GLY A 142 0.86 3.42 3.72
N LYS A 143 0.59 4.47 4.48
CA LYS A 143 -0.07 4.39 5.78
C LYS A 143 -1.45 3.78 5.59
N ALA A 144 -1.87 2.97 6.56
CA ALA A 144 -3.24 2.49 6.62
C ALA A 144 -4.24 3.65 6.44
N ILE A 145 -5.33 3.38 5.72
CA ILE A 145 -6.42 4.35 5.55
C ILE A 145 -6.96 4.64 6.96
N PRO A 146 -7.09 5.91 7.37
CA PRO A 146 -7.67 6.23 8.67
C PRO A 146 -9.07 5.60 8.81
N PRO A 147 -9.41 4.98 9.97
CA PRO A 147 -10.70 4.30 10.15
C PRO A 147 -11.91 5.23 9.97
N ASP A 148 -11.71 6.54 10.15
CA ASP A 148 -12.72 7.57 9.95
C ASP A 148 -12.61 8.30 8.61
N PHE A 149 -11.81 7.79 7.65
CA PHE A 149 -11.56 8.42 6.36
C PHE A 149 -12.85 8.74 5.59
N GLU A 150 -13.72 7.76 5.36
CA GLU A 150 -14.97 7.97 4.62
C GLU A 150 -15.93 8.90 5.39
N ASN A 151 -15.94 8.80 6.72
CA ASN A 151 -16.73 9.66 7.58
C ASN A 151 -16.28 11.12 7.47
N LYS A 152 -14.96 11.37 7.47
CA LYS A 152 -14.35 12.69 7.25
C LYS A 152 -14.62 13.21 5.85
N VAL A 153 -14.50 12.37 4.81
CA VAL A 153 -14.85 12.77 3.43
C VAL A 153 -16.32 13.18 3.36
N THR A 154 -17.22 12.37 3.90
CA THR A 154 -18.67 12.62 3.90
C THR A 154 -19.01 13.89 4.69
N ALA A 155 -18.36 14.12 5.83
CA ALA A 155 -18.52 15.35 6.62
C ALA A 155 -18.05 16.58 5.84
N THR A 156 -16.91 16.51 5.16
CA THR A 156 -16.39 17.61 4.33
C THR A 156 -17.32 17.90 3.16
N LEU A 157 -17.83 16.87 2.46
CA LEU A 157 -18.82 17.04 1.40
C LEU A 157 -20.10 17.73 1.90
N LYS A 158 -20.60 17.35 3.08
CA LYS A 158 -21.74 18.02 3.72
C LYS A 158 -21.48 19.51 3.98
N GLN A 159 -20.25 19.89 4.33
CA GLN A 159 -19.85 21.30 4.51
C GLN A 159 -19.73 22.06 3.18
N MET A 160 -19.44 21.37 2.07
CA MET A 160 -19.36 21.99 0.74
C MET A 160 -20.75 22.26 0.15
N LEU A 161 -21.76 21.42 0.44
CA LEU A 161 -23.10 21.55 -0.16
C LEU A 161 -23.77 22.92 0.05
N PRO A 162 -23.76 23.54 1.25
CA PRO A 162 -24.28 24.90 1.42
C PRO A 162 -23.54 25.95 0.61
N LEU A 163 -22.22 25.80 0.41
CA LEU A 163 -21.41 26.73 -0.36
C LEU A 163 -21.78 26.69 -1.85
N PHE A 164 -22.07 25.50 -2.39
CA PHE A 164 -22.55 25.35 -3.78
C PHE A 164 -23.97 25.87 -3.99
N ARG A 165 -24.80 25.93 -2.94
CA ARG A 165 -26.17 26.48 -3.00
C ARG A 165 -26.21 28.00 -2.92
N ALA A 166 -25.13 28.63 -2.47
CA ALA A 166 -24.99 30.07 -2.43
C ALA A 166 -24.68 30.64 -3.82
N GLU A 167 -24.72 31.97 -3.95
CA GLU A 167 -24.31 32.66 -5.16
C GLU A 167 -22.83 32.40 -5.48
N ASP A 168 -22.52 32.21 -6.76
CA ASP A 168 -21.15 31.99 -7.23
C ASP A 168 -20.33 33.26 -7.12
N ASN A 169 -19.34 33.26 -6.23
CA ASN A 169 -18.45 34.40 -5.99
C ASN A 169 -17.04 33.92 -5.58
N PRO A 170 -16.01 34.78 -5.73
CA PRO A 170 -14.62 34.42 -5.43
C PRO A 170 -14.40 33.94 -3.99
N ALA A 171 -15.09 34.53 -3.01
CA ALA A 171 -14.96 34.16 -1.61
C ALA A 171 -15.53 32.75 -1.32
N GLY A 172 -16.66 32.40 -1.94
CA GLY A 172 -17.25 31.06 -1.88
C GLY A 172 -16.36 30.00 -2.52
N ARG A 173 -15.79 30.32 -3.70
CA ARG A 173 -14.83 29.44 -4.38
C ARG A 173 -13.60 29.18 -3.53
N GLN A 174 -13.04 30.21 -2.89
CA GLN A 174 -11.89 30.05 -2.00
C GLN A 174 -12.22 29.14 -0.81
N LYS A 175 -13.42 29.25 -0.21
CA LYS A 175 -13.87 28.34 0.86
C LYS A 175 -13.97 26.90 0.38
N LEU A 176 -14.48 26.66 -0.83
CA LEU A 176 -14.54 25.33 -1.44
C LEU A 176 -13.15 24.75 -1.70
N VAL A 177 -12.22 25.58 -2.19
CA VAL A 177 -10.81 25.20 -2.39
C VAL A 177 -10.17 24.74 -1.08
N LEU A 178 -10.40 25.45 0.03
CA LEU A 178 -9.92 25.04 1.35
C LEU A 178 -10.48 23.68 1.78
N ARG A 179 -11.72 23.34 1.40
CA ARG A 179 -12.28 22.00 1.65
C ARG A 179 -11.60 20.94 0.80
N CYS A 180 -11.24 21.23 -0.45
CA CYS A 180 -10.42 20.32 -1.25
C CYS A 180 -9.02 20.12 -0.66
N ASP A 181 -8.40 21.16 -0.10
CA ASP A 181 -7.12 21.03 0.59
C ASP A 181 -7.26 20.14 1.83
N GLN A 182 -8.35 20.27 2.60
CA GLN A 182 -8.64 19.36 3.72
C GLN A 182 -8.81 17.90 3.26
N LEU A 183 -9.51 17.67 2.15
CA LEU A 183 -9.67 16.33 1.56
C LEU A 183 -8.32 15.74 1.14
N ALA A 184 -7.45 16.53 0.51
CA ALA A 184 -6.13 16.07 0.08
C ALA A 184 -5.27 15.59 1.26
N GLN A 185 -5.42 16.21 2.44
CA GLN A 185 -4.68 15.81 3.64
C GLN A 185 -5.18 14.51 4.30
N LEU A 186 -6.34 13.99 3.91
CA LEU A 186 -6.91 12.77 4.52
C LEU A 186 -6.14 11.51 4.18
N ASP A 187 -5.53 11.44 2.99
CA ASP A 187 -4.72 10.30 2.57
C ASP A 187 -3.61 10.75 1.59
N PRO A 188 -2.43 11.16 2.11
CA PRO A 188 -1.32 11.60 1.28
C PRO A 188 -0.66 10.46 0.49
N GLY A 189 -0.91 9.20 0.84
CA GLY A 189 -0.25 8.03 0.24
C GLY A 189 -0.88 7.57 -1.08
N VAL A 190 -2.12 7.97 -1.37
CA VAL A 190 -2.84 7.55 -2.58
C VAL A 190 -2.69 8.60 -3.68
N GLU A 191 -1.80 8.35 -4.63
CA GLU A 191 -1.53 9.26 -5.76
C GLU A 191 -2.81 9.61 -6.57
N ALA A 192 -3.70 8.64 -6.75
CA ALA A 192 -4.97 8.85 -7.44
C ALA A 192 -5.90 9.81 -6.68
N TRP A 193 -5.91 9.74 -5.35
CA TRP A 193 -6.67 10.66 -4.48
C TRP A 193 -6.09 12.07 -4.53
N GLN A 194 -4.76 12.18 -4.47
CA GLN A 194 -4.06 13.45 -4.61
C GLN A 194 -4.36 14.10 -5.96
N THR A 195 -4.36 13.30 -7.03
CA THR A 195 -4.69 13.77 -8.39
C THR A 195 -6.13 14.26 -8.47
N LEU A 196 -7.09 13.50 -7.93
CA LEU A 196 -8.51 13.83 -7.95
C LEU A 196 -8.80 15.13 -7.16
N THR A 197 -8.27 15.26 -5.96
CA THR A 197 -8.46 16.44 -5.10
C THR A 197 -7.80 17.69 -5.69
N MET A 198 -6.63 17.53 -6.34
CA MET A 198 -5.97 18.59 -7.10
C MET A 198 -6.80 19.04 -8.31
N LEU A 199 -7.33 18.11 -9.12
CA LEU A 199 -8.21 18.45 -10.24
C LEU A 199 -9.51 19.10 -9.79
N SER A 200 -10.06 18.65 -8.66
CA SER A 200 -11.22 19.26 -8.01
C SER A 200 -10.98 20.72 -7.65
N LYS A 201 -9.81 21.01 -7.05
CA LYS A 201 -9.37 22.38 -6.74
C LYS A 201 -9.24 23.23 -8.00
N ARG A 202 -8.66 22.68 -9.07
CA ARG A 202 -8.54 23.39 -10.36
C ARG A 202 -9.90 23.71 -10.96
N ALA A 203 -10.85 22.78 -10.93
CA ALA A 203 -12.21 23.00 -11.40
C ALA A 203 -12.91 24.13 -10.63
N LEU A 204 -12.73 24.19 -9.30
CA LEU A 204 -13.27 25.28 -8.48
C LEU A 204 -12.67 26.65 -8.79
N LEU A 205 -11.39 26.70 -9.20
CA LEU A 205 -10.71 27.94 -9.61
C LEU A 205 -11.05 28.37 -11.04
N ASN A 206 -11.68 27.51 -11.84
CA ASN A 206 -12.11 27.85 -13.19
C ASN A 206 -13.38 28.71 -13.16
N SER A 207 -13.23 30.02 -13.31
CA SER A 207 -14.34 30.98 -13.29
C SER A 207 -15.40 30.77 -14.38
N LYS A 208 -15.10 29.98 -15.43
CA LYS A 208 -16.05 29.65 -16.49
C LYS A 208 -17.04 28.55 -16.10
N ALA A 209 -16.70 27.71 -15.13
CA ALA A 209 -17.54 26.62 -14.66
C ALA A 209 -18.44 27.09 -13.51
N SER A 210 -19.75 26.97 -13.64
CA SER A 210 -20.70 27.40 -12.62
C SER A 210 -20.81 26.38 -11.47
N TYR A 211 -21.27 26.83 -10.28
CA TYR A 211 -21.57 25.90 -9.18
C TYR A 211 -22.56 24.79 -9.55
N ARG A 212 -23.50 25.07 -10.45
CA ARG A 212 -24.50 24.09 -10.92
C ARG A 212 -23.85 22.93 -11.68
N GLU A 213 -22.78 23.20 -12.41
CA GLU A 213 -22.01 22.19 -13.16
C GLU A 213 -20.99 21.49 -12.26
N LEU A 214 -20.34 22.25 -11.36
CA LEU A 214 -19.30 21.76 -10.47
C LEU A 214 -19.84 20.81 -9.38
N ALA A 215 -20.92 21.19 -8.70
CA ALA A 215 -21.43 20.48 -7.53
C ALA A 215 -21.73 18.99 -7.78
N PRO A 216 -22.53 18.59 -8.81
CA PRO A 216 -22.86 17.18 -9.01
C PRO A 216 -21.65 16.33 -9.39
N VAL A 217 -20.70 16.89 -10.14
CA VAL A 217 -19.48 16.17 -10.57
C VAL A 217 -18.55 15.96 -9.38
N LEU A 218 -18.20 17.04 -8.67
CA LEU A 218 -17.27 16.99 -7.54
C LEU A 218 -17.79 16.09 -6.42
N VAL A 219 -19.06 16.24 -6.02
CA VAL A 219 -19.64 15.44 -4.93
C VAL A 219 -19.66 13.95 -5.29
N LYS A 220 -20.07 13.62 -6.53
CA LYS A 220 -20.12 12.24 -7.00
C LYS A 220 -18.73 11.61 -7.07
N GLU A 221 -17.77 12.29 -7.68
CA GLU A 221 -16.42 11.75 -7.87
C GLU A 221 -15.67 11.57 -6.56
N ILE A 222 -15.71 12.58 -5.67
CA ILE A 222 -15.05 12.50 -4.37
C ILE A 222 -15.66 11.37 -3.53
N LYS A 223 -17.00 11.23 -3.54
CA LYS A 223 -17.66 10.13 -2.82
C LYS A 223 -17.30 8.77 -3.40
N ASN A 224 -17.37 8.60 -4.72
CA ASN A 224 -17.01 7.35 -5.39
C ASN A 224 -15.55 6.97 -5.16
N ALA A 225 -14.63 7.92 -5.28
CA ALA A 225 -13.22 7.69 -5.01
C ALA A 225 -12.99 7.29 -3.56
N SER A 226 -13.68 7.90 -2.59
CA SER A 226 -13.56 7.50 -1.19
C SER A 226 -14.03 6.07 -0.94
N MET A 227 -15.11 5.62 -1.59
CA MET A 227 -15.59 4.24 -1.50
C MET A 227 -14.59 3.25 -2.12
N LEU A 228 -14.03 3.57 -3.29
CA LEU A 228 -12.99 2.76 -3.92
C LEU A 228 -11.73 2.67 -3.06
N ILE A 229 -11.31 3.79 -2.47
CA ILE A 229 -10.16 3.82 -1.56
C ILE A 229 -10.39 2.89 -0.37
N VAL A 230 -11.55 2.98 0.29
CA VAL A 230 -11.92 2.10 1.40
C VAL A 230 -12.02 0.64 0.96
N ALA A 231 -12.53 0.36 -0.24
CA ALA A 231 -12.58 -0.98 -0.82
C ALA A 231 -11.23 -1.48 -1.39
N ASN A 232 -10.13 -0.82 -1.01
CA ASN A 232 -8.78 -1.03 -1.49
C ASN A 232 -8.54 -0.85 -3.02
N LYS A 233 -9.54 -0.42 -3.77
CA LYS A 233 -9.48 -0.12 -5.20
C LYS A 233 -9.01 1.30 -5.48
N GLY A 234 -8.10 1.83 -4.68
CA GLY A 234 -7.56 3.19 -4.83
C GLY A 234 -6.88 3.41 -6.18
N HIS A 235 -6.30 2.35 -6.76
CA HIS A 235 -5.70 2.34 -8.10
C HIS A 235 -6.75 2.44 -9.22
N GLU A 236 -8.01 2.07 -8.97
CA GLU A 236 -9.13 2.24 -9.92
C GLU A 236 -9.70 3.67 -9.90
N VAL A 237 -9.28 4.51 -8.96
CA VAL A 237 -9.71 5.91 -8.91
C VAL A 237 -9.16 6.65 -10.12
N ALA A 238 -10.04 7.01 -11.03
CA ALA A 238 -9.73 7.78 -12.22
C ALA A 238 -10.64 9.01 -12.30
N PRO A 239 -10.09 10.23 -12.53
CA PRO A 239 -10.89 11.42 -12.79
C PRO A 239 -11.76 11.23 -14.03
N SER A 240 -13.03 11.61 -13.96
CA SER A 240 -13.90 11.49 -15.13
C SER A 240 -13.58 12.55 -16.19
N SER A 241 -14.01 12.30 -17.44
CA SER A 241 -13.93 13.29 -18.51
C SER A 241 -14.67 14.60 -18.17
N ALA A 242 -15.73 14.54 -17.37
CA ALA A 242 -16.45 15.72 -16.90
C ALA A 242 -15.59 16.56 -15.95
N LEU A 243 -14.93 15.95 -14.96
CA LEU A 243 -14.04 16.68 -14.05
C LEU A 243 -12.83 17.26 -14.80
N LEU A 244 -12.24 16.50 -15.73
CA LEU A 244 -11.15 16.99 -16.57
C LEU A 244 -11.58 18.19 -17.42
N GLY A 245 -12.78 18.17 -17.99
CA GLY A 245 -13.34 19.30 -18.73
C GLY A 245 -13.55 20.53 -17.85
N LEU A 246 -14.09 20.34 -16.63
CA LEU A 246 -14.33 21.44 -15.67
C LEU A 246 -13.02 22.01 -15.09
N ALA A 247 -12.00 21.19 -14.88
CA ALA A 247 -10.67 21.61 -14.44
C ALA A 247 -9.91 22.42 -15.50
N GLY A 248 -10.40 22.43 -16.74
CA GLY A 248 -9.79 23.11 -17.87
C GLY A 248 -8.46 22.49 -18.31
N PRO A 249 -7.83 23.03 -19.36
CA PRO A 249 -6.48 22.61 -19.75
C PRO A 249 -5.54 22.79 -18.56
N ALA A 250 -4.59 21.88 -18.39
CA ALA A 250 -3.52 22.04 -17.42
C ALA A 250 -2.96 23.47 -17.54
N PRO A 251 -2.77 24.22 -16.44
CA PRO A 251 -1.97 25.43 -16.54
C PRO A 251 -0.69 25.01 -17.25
N ALA A 252 -0.33 25.71 -18.33
CA ALA A 252 0.96 25.50 -18.99
C ALA A 252 1.99 25.37 -17.85
N PRO A 253 2.81 24.30 -17.83
CA PRO A 253 3.74 24.10 -16.73
C PRO A 253 4.39 25.46 -16.48
N ALA A 254 4.25 25.96 -15.26
CA ALA A 254 5.03 27.11 -14.86
C ALA A 254 6.45 26.65 -15.12
N VAL A 255 7.02 27.10 -16.25
CA VAL A 255 8.42 26.90 -16.55
C VAL A 255 9.06 27.54 -15.33
N PRO A 256 9.65 26.77 -14.39
CA PRO A 256 10.48 27.41 -13.38
C PRO A 256 11.43 28.28 -14.20
N PRO A 257 11.60 29.58 -13.89
CA PRO A 257 12.47 30.45 -14.70
C PRO A 257 13.73 29.64 -14.89
N ALA A 258 13.99 29.26 -16.16
CA ALA A 258 14.91 28.18 -16.48
C ALA A 258 16.11 28.37 -15.58
N ALA A 259 16.38 27.40 -14.70
CA ALA A 259 17.62 27.44 -13.93
C ALA A 259 18.69 27.52 -14.99
N ALA A 260 19.20 28.73 -15.23
CA ALA A 260 20.05 28.99 -16.37
C ALA A 260 21.21 28.04 -16.17
N LEU A 261 21.42 27.13 -17.14
CA LEU A 261 22.59 26.27 -17.11
C LEU A 261 23.78 27.20 -16.84
N PRO A 262 24.63 26.89 -15.83
CA PRO A 262 25.77 27.72 -15.54
C PRO A 262 26.54 27.96 -16.84
N GLN A 263 26.70 29.24 -17.21
CA GLN A 263 27.38 29.61 -18.45
C GLN A 263 28.88 29.28 -18.36
N ASP A 264 29.42 29.17 -17.14
CA ASP A 264 30.78 28.69 -16.88
C ASP A 264 30.82 27.14 -16.97
N PRO A 265 31.62 26.57 -17.88
CA PRO A 265 31.80 25.12 -18.01
C PRO A 265 32.22 24.41 -16.71
N LYS A 266 32.94 25.09 -15.81
CA LYS A 266 33.34 24.52 -14.50
C LYS A 266 32.16 24.37 -13.56
N ASP A 267 31.26 25.34 -13.55
CA ASP A 267 30.08 25.29 -12.68
C ASP A 267 29.03 24.32 -13.23
N LEU A 268 28.94 24.19 -14.56
CA LEU A 268 28.18 23.12 -15.19
C LEU A 268 28.74 21.74 -14.83
N ALA A 269 30.07 21.57 -14.85
CA ALA A 269 30.71 20.32 -14.45
C ALA A 269 30.45 19.97 -12.98
N LYS A 270 30.54 20.95 -12.06
CA LYS A 270 30.20 20.75 -10.64
C LYS A 270 28.74 20.34 -10.44
N LEU A 271 27.82 20.94 -11.20
CA LEU A 271 26.40 20.59 -11.15
C LEU A 271 26.17 19.16 -11.60
N LEU A 272 26.79 18.74 -12.71
CA LEU A 272 26.70 17.37 -13.22
C LEU A 272 27.28 16.35 -12.23
N ILE A 273 28.41 16.65 -11.61
CA ILE A 273 29.03 15.77 -10.59
C ILE A 273 28.14 15.59 -9.36
N ARG A 274 27.35 16.61 -8.99
CA ARG A 274 26.40 16.51 -7.87
C ARG A 274 25.16 15.66 -8.19
N GLN A 275 24.75 15.60 -9.45
CA GLN A 275 23.48 14.99 -9.84
C GLN A 275 23.60 13.62 -10.52
N LEU A 276 24.79 13.26 -11.00
CA LEU A 276 25.01 12.03 -11.75
C LEU A 276 26.03 11.13 -11.03
N ASP A 277 25.82 9.82 -11.12
CA ASP A 277 26.80 8.85 -10.63
C ASP A 277 28.02 8.74 -11.55
N ARG A 278 29.08 8.08 -11.06
CA ARG A 278 30.35 7.93 -11.78
C ARG A 278 30.19 7.25 -13.16
N LYS A 279 29.30 6.26 -13.28
CA LYS A 279 29.08 5.51 -14.53
C LYS A 279 28.32 6.38 -15.54
N GLN A 280 27.33 7.12 -15.07
CA GLN A 280 26.59 8.09 -15.88
C GLN A 280 27.49 9.23 -16.38
N LEU A 281 28.36 9.78 -15.53
CA LEU A 281 29.32 10.83 -15.91
C LEU A 281 30.30 10.38 -17.00
N ILE A 282 30.85 9.17 -16.87
CA ILE A 282 31.77 8.60 -17.87
C ILE A 282 31.05 8.42 -19.21
N THR A 283 29.83 7.90 -19.17
CA THR A 283 29.02 7.68 -20.38
C THR A 283 28.68 9.00 -21.07
N LEU A 284 28.27 10.01 -20.30
CA LEU A 284 27.98 11.35 -20.80
C LEU A 284 29.21 11.98 -21.45
N ALA A 285 30.38 11.88 -20.83
CA ALA A 285 31.64 12.40 -21.39
C ALA A 285 31.99 11.72 -22.72
N GLN A 286 31.84 10.39 -22.81
CA GLN A 286 32.07 9.65 -24.06
C GLN A 286 31.13 10.07 -25.19
N ILE A 287 29.84 10.27 -24.86
CA ILE A 287 28.83 10.72 -25.83
C ILE A 287 29.14 12.15 -26.30
N LEU A 288 29.46 13.07 -25.38
CA LEU A 288 29.79 14.45 -25.72
C LEU A 288 31.03 14.53 -26.62
N VAL A 289 32.08 13.79 -26.31
CA VAL A 289 33.29 13.73 -27.16
C VAL A 289 32.94 13.20 -28.54
N ARG A 290 32.10 12.17 -28.64
CA ARG A 290 31.66 11.61 -29.92
C ARG A 290 30.84 12.62 -30.74
N TYR A 291 29.90 13.32 -30.09
CA TYR A 291 29.07 14.34 -30.74
C TYR A 291 29.88 15.55 -31.21
N ILE A 292 30.82 16.04 -30.39
CA ILE A 292 31.70 17.16 -30.77
C ILE A 292 32.56 16.78 -31.99
N LYS A 293 33.08 15.55 -32.04
CA LYS A 293 33.85 15.06 -33.20
C LYS A 293 33.00 14.90 -34.46
N GLN A 294 31.71 14.58 -34.33
CA GLN A 294 30.77 14.46 -35.46
C GLN A 294 30.23 15.80 -35.94
N ALA A 295 30.14 16.80 -35.05
CA ALA A 295 29.68 18.15 -35.39
C ALA A 295 30.78 19.04 -36.01
N GLY A 296 32.05 18.61 -35.96
CA GLY A 296 33.19 19.30 -36.54
C GLY A 296 33.65 18.75 -37.90
N ALA A 297 32.82 17.94 -38.57
CA ALA A 297 33.05 17.37 -39.90
C ALA A 297 32.03 17.90 -40.92
#